data_AF-A0A6L9EDY5-F1
#
_entry.id   AF-A0A6L9EDY5-F1
#
_cell.length_a   1.000
_cell.length_b   1.000
_cell.length_c   1.000
_cell.angle_alpha   90.00
_cell.angle_beta   90.00
_cell.angle_gamma   90.00
#
_symmetry.space_group_name_H-M   'P 1'
#
loop_
_entity.id
_entity.type
_entity.pdbx_description
1 polymer ?
#
loop_
_entity_poly.entity_id
_entity_poly.type
_entity_poly.pdbx_seq_one_letter_code
_entity_poly.pdbx_strand_id
1 'polypeptide(L)'
;MRHLKSFGIFSLTAFFISSCIRFKEKEQVFPDIPYDEVHEIRVYEDGEKIIQNKEDVAIILNAFRDSANFFYGELVKRQVNERELTLDLVAIGDTLTLEVYSTEQSQKLEIGFLDAYDINQPDKFRRYNRFYINKNVLNLIRNNRKRGE
;
A
#
# COMPACT_ATOMS: atom_id res chain seq x y z
N MET A 1 -60.64 36.27 16.68
CA MET A 1 -60.43 34.82 16.79
C MET A 1 -60.93 34.15 15.52
N ARG A 2 -60.03 33.57 14.71
CA ARG A 2 -60.34 32.68 13.59
C ARG A 2 -59.33 31.52 13.63
N HIS A 3 -59.87 30.30 13.65
CA HIS A 3 -59.14 29.03 13.54
C HIS A 3 -58.68 28.77 12.09
N LEU A 4 -57.88 27.70 11.95
CA LEU A 4 -57.34 26.99 10.77
C LEU A 4 -55.83 27.29 10.55
N LYS A 5 -54.93 26.33 10.38
CA LYS A 5 -55.01 24.86 10.22
C LYS A 5 -53.61 24.28 10.44
N SER A 6 -53.60 23.04 10.92
CA SER A 6 -52.48 22.12 11.12
C SER A 6 -51.68 21.78 9.84
N PHE A 7 -50.62 20.98 10.04
CA PHE A 7 -49.81 20.27 9.03
C PHE A 7 -48.80 21.14 8.27
N GLY A 8 -47.51 20.82 8.17
CA GLY A 8 -46.82 19.59 8.50
C GLY A 8 -45.34 19.88 8.74
N ILE A 9 -44.88 19.50 9.92
CA ILE A 9 -43.48 19.20 10.22
C ILE A 9 -43.17 17.91 9.45
N PHE A 10 -42.99 18.00 8.14
CA PHE A 10 -42.68 16.84 7.30
C PHE A 10 -41.86 17.23 6.07
N SER A 11 -40.99 18.22 6.22
CA SER A 11 -39.97 18.53 5.21
C SER A 11 -38.60 18.78 5.84
N LEU A 12 -38.35 18.21 7.03
CA LEU A 12 -37.06 18.24 7.72
C LEU A 12 -36.30 16.90 7.63
N THR A 13 -36.78 15.92 6.85
CA THR A 13 -36.29 14.53 6.92
C THR A 13 -36.18 13.82 5.56
N ALA A 14 -36.02 14.54 4.45
CA ALA A 14 -35.89 13.93 3.12
C ALA A 14 -34.66 14.36 2.30
N PHE A 15 -33.74 15.13 2.89
CA PHE A 15 -32.39 15.28 2.34
C PHE A 15 -31.39 14.57 3.24
N PHE A 16 -31.67 13.28 3.48
CA PHE A 16 -30.61 12.28 3.55
C PHE A 16 -29.90 12.30 2.19
N ILE A 17 -29.01 13.28 2.00
CA ILE A 17 -27.92 13.13 1.04
C ILE A 17 -27.01 12.09 1.69
N SER A 18 -27.41 10.83 1.59
CA SER A 18 -26.54 9.69 1.71
C SER A 18 -25.56 9.78 0.53
N SER A 19 -24.62 10.70 0.63
CA SER A 19 -23.37 10.65 -0.08
C SER A 19 -22.61 9.44 0.46
N CYS A 20 -23.11 8.24 0.18
CA CYS A 20 -22.29 7.06 0.02
C CYS A 20 -21.36 7.38 -1.15
N ILE A 21 -20.28 8.10 -0.86
CA ILE A 21 -19.10 8.15 -1.69
C ILE A 21 -18.64 6.69 -1.75
N ARG A 22 -19.13 5.95 -2.76
CA ARG A 22 -18.58 4.63 -3.10
C ARG A 22 -17.15 4.91 -3.53
N PHE A 23 -16.22 4.75 -2.60
CA PHE A 23 -14.81 4.67 -2.90
C PHE A 23 -14.66 3.62 -4.01
N LYS A 24 -14.29 4.06 -5.22
CA LYS A 24 -14.12 3.16 -6.35
C LYS A 24 -12.99 2.20 -6.01
N GLU A 25 -13.36 0.94 -5.86
CA GLU A 25 -12.43 -0.18 -5.79
C GLU A 25 -11.66 -0.25 -7.12
N LYS A 26 -10.37 -0.59 -7.05
CA LYS A 26 -9.49 -0.69 -8.22
C LYS A 26 -8.80 -2.04 -8.26
N GLU A 27 -8.50 -2.48 -9.46
CA GLU A 27 -7.63 -3.64 -9.66
C GLU A 27 -6.26 -3.42 -9.05
N GLN A 28 -5.67 -4.51 -8.55
CA GLN A 28 -4.31 -4.50 -8.04
C GLN A 28 -3.32 -4.44 -9.19
N VAL A 29 -2.24 -3.68 -8.99
CA VAL A 29 -1.11 -3.65 -9.91
C VAL A 29 0.11 -4.07 -9.11
N PHE A 30 0.87 -5.02 -9.65
CA PHE A 30 2.09 -5.52 -9.04
C PHE A 30 3.29 -4.87 -9.74
N PRO A 31 4.31 -4.44 -8.98
CA PRO A 31 5.49 -3.83 -9.57
C PRO A 31 6.26 -4.88 -10.39
N ASP A 32 6.76 -4.48 -11.55
CA ASP A 32 7.74 -5.26 -12.30
C ASP A 32 9.12 -4.95 -11.72
N ILE A 33 9.59 -5.80 -10.80
CA ILE A 33 10.83 -5.58 -10.05
C ILE A 33 11.90 -6.50 -10.62
N PRO A 34 13.07 -5.97 -11.04
CA PRO A 34 14.24 -6.78 -11.32
C PRO A 34 14.85 -7.25 -9.98
N TYR A 35 14.15 -8.15 -9.29
CA TYR A 35 14.52 -8.62 -7.95
C TYR A 35 15.92 -9.24 -7.90
N ASP A 36 16.49 -9.68 -9.01
CA ASP A 36 17.85 -10.24 -9.07
C ASP A 36 18.94 -9.15 -8.98
N GLU A 37 18.59 -7.89 -9.20
CA GLU A 37 19.52 -6.75 -9.17
C GLU A 37 19.51 -5.98 -7.85
N VAL A 38 18.51 -6.25 -7.00
CA VAL A 38 18.37 -5.64 -5.69
C VAL A 38 19.47 -6.17 -4.76
N HIS A 39 20.32 -5.26 -4.28
CA HIS A 39 21.47 -5.59 -3.43
C HIS A 39 21.32 -5.02 -2.01
N GLU A 40 20.37 -4.10 -1.81
CA GLU A 40 20.14 -3.45 -0.53
C GLU A 40 18.65 -3.15 -0.36
N ILE A 41 18.17 -3.30 0.88
CA ILE A 41 16.81 -2.91 1.29
C ILE A 41 16.94 -1.87 2.40
N ARG A 42 16.41 -0.68 2.18
CA ARG A 42 16.32 0.37 3.22
C ARG A 42 14.93 0.40 3.80
N VAL A 43 14.83 0.50 5.12
CA VAL A 43 13.58 0.53 5.85
C VAL A 43 13.50 1.84 6.62
N TYR A 44 12.42 2.59 6.41
CA TYR A 44 12.16 3.89 7.05
C TYR A 44 10.87 3.80 7.88
N GLU A 45 11.02 3.61 9.19
CA GLU A 45 9.93 3.56 10.17
C GLU A 45 10.14 4.66 11.22
N ASP A 46 11.07 4.43 12.17
CA ASP A 46 11.51 5.41 13.18
C ASP A 46 12.95 5.92 12.93
N GLY A 47 13.41 5.78 11.69
CA GLY A 47 14.78 6.00 11.26
C GLY A 47 15.15 5.08 10.09
N GLU A 48 16.34 5.26 9.54
CA GLU A 48 16.84 4.41 8.46
C GLU A 48 17.50 3.15 9.02
N LYS A 49 17.04 1.99 8.54
CA LYS A 49 17.71 0.70 8.72
C LYS A 49 18.10 0.17 7.34
N ILE A 50 19.36 -0.21 7.19
CA ILE A 50 19.92 -0.76 5.95
C ILE A 50 20.12 -2.27 6.10
N ILE A 51 19.56 -3.05 5.18
CA ILE A 51 19.74 -4.49 5.06
C ILE A 51 20.51 -4.74 3.76
N GLN A 52 21.77 -5.15 3.90
CA GLN A 52 22.72 -5.35 2.79
C GLN A 52 23.38 -6.74 2.81
N ASN A 53 23.10 -7.56 3.83
CA ASN A 53 23.53 -8.96 3.84
C ASN A 53 22.79 -9.71 2.72
N LYS A 54 23.55 -10.38 1.84
CA LYS A 54 23.02 -11.06 0.66
C LYS A 54 21.97 -12.12 0.99
N GLU A 55 22.15 -12.88 2.06
CA GLU A 55 21.21 -13.92 2.48
C GLU A 55 19.90 -13.30 2.99
N ASP A 56 20.00 -12.26 3.80
CA ASP A 56 18.84 -11.54 4.34
C ASP A 56 18.03 -10.84 3.25
N VAL A 57 18.71 -10.16 2.32
CA VAL A 57 18.09 -9.57 1.14
C VAL A 57 17.38 -10.67 0.34
N ALA A 58 18.06 -11.77 0.02
CA ALA A 58 17.46 -12.87 -0.75
C ALA A 58 16.22 -13.47 -0.07
N ILE A 59 16.23 -13.65 1.26
CA ILE A 59 15.07 -14.14 2.02
C ILE A 59 13.88 -13.21 1.86
N ILE A 60 14.09 -11.90 2.00
CA ILE A 60 13.02 -10.91 1.89
C ILE A 60 12.48 -10.87 0.45
N LEU A 61 13.36 -10.84 -0.55
CA LEU A 61 12.96 -10.80 -1.95
C LEU A 61 12.22 -12.07 -2.38
N ASN A 62 12.59 -13.24 -1.86
CA ASN A 62 11.86 -14.47 -2.10
C ASN A 62 10.41 -14.40 -1.58
N ALA A 63 10.17 -13.71 -0.47
CA ALA A 63 8.82 -13.48 0.02
C ALA A 63 7.99 -12.59 -0.92
N PHE A 64 8.62 -11.61 -1.59
CA PHE A 64 7.98 -10.82 -2.65
C PHE A 64 7.81 -11.58 -3.97
N ARG A 65 8.57 -12.66 -4.22
CA ARG A 65 8.38 -13.51 -5.41
C ARG A 65 7.32 -14.59 -5.19
N ASP A 66 7.09 -14.99 -3.95
CA ASP A 66 6.15 -16.05 -3.64
C ASP A 66 4.70 -15.57 -3.81
N SER A 67 4.08 -16.04 -4.88
CA SER A 67 2.67 -15.77 -5.22
C SER A 67 1.69 -16.07 -4.08
N ALA A 68 2.02 -17.00 -3.17
CA ALA A 68 1.17 -17.34 -2.04
C ALA A 68 1.04 -16.19 -1.01
N ASN A 69 1.96 -15.22 -1.04
CA ASN A 69 1.88 -14.04 -0.18
C ASN A 69 0.91 -12.98 -0.70
N PHE A 70 0.38 -13.11 -1.91
CA PHE A 70 -0.45 -12.09 -2.54
C PHE A 70 -1.92 -12.47 -2.61
N PHE A 71 -2.78 -11.45 -2.62
CA PHE A 71 -4.24 -11.62 -2.67
C PHE A 71 -4.78 -11.33 -4.08
N TYR A 72 -4.36 -12.10 -5.09
CA TYR A 72 -4.56 -11.81 -6.54
C TYR A 72 -6.02 -11.65 -7.04
N GLY A 73 -7.04 -11.95 -6.24
CA GLY A 73 -8.45 -11.81 -6.61
C GLY A 73 -9.16 -10.61 -5.96
N GLU A 74 -8.47 -9.85 -5.14
CA GLU A 74 -9.09 -8.77 -4.36
C GLU A 74 -8.97 -7.41 -5.06
N LEU A 75 -9.90 -6.51 -4.75
CA LEU A 75 -9.82 -5.14 -5.21
C LEU A 75 -9.27 -4.25 -4.09
N VAL A 76 -8.40 -3.31 -4.46
CA VAL A 76 -7.90 -2.32 -3.51
C VAL A 76 -8.99 -1.29 -3.27
N LYS A 77 -9.37 -1.17 -2.00
CA LYS A 77 -10.25 -0.11 -1.55
C LYS A 77 -9.42 1.15 -1.36
N ARG A 78 -9.96 2.29 -1.79
CA ARG A 78 -9.32 3.58 -1.52
C ARG A 78 -9.49 3.93 -0.04
N GLN A 79 -8.60 3.44 0.81
CA GLN A 79 -8.51 3.81 2.22
C GLN A 79 -7.42 4.86 2.42
N VAL A 80 -7.64 5.75 3.39
CA VAL A 80 -6.67 6.75 3.85
C VAL A 80 -6.14 6.22 5.17
N ASN A 81 -5.24 5.25 5.08
CA ASN A 81 -4.51 4.76 6.25
C ASN A 81 -3.19 5.53 6.35
N GLU A 82 -2.74 5.75 7.58
CA GLU A 82 -1.41 6.29 7.82
C GLU A 82 -0.36 5.26 7.37
N ARG A 83 0.72 5.74 6.76
CA ARG A 83 1.82 4.90 6.30
C ARG A 83 2.57 4.38 7.54
N GLU A 84 2.71 3.06 7.65
CA GLU A 84 3.50 2.45 8.73
C GLU A 84 5.00 2.64 8.50
N LEU A 85 5.46 2.36 7.28
CA LEU A 85 6.86 2.51 6.92
C LEU A 85 7.06 2.63 5.41
N THR A 86 8.27 2.99 5.01
CA THR A 86 8.71 2.98 3.61
C THR A 86 9.82 1.95 3.44
N LEU A 87 9.80 1.23 2.33
CA LEU A 87 10.87 0.31 1.91
C LEU A 87 11.44 0.79 0.59
N ASP A 88 12.75 0.96 0.52
CA ASP A 88 13.45 1.13 -0.75
C ASP A 88 14.15 -0.18 -1.11
N LEU A 89 13.78 -0.74 -2.26
CA LEU A 89 14.49 -1.86 -2.88
C LEU A 89 15.52 -1.26 -3.85
N VAL A 90 16.77 -1.22 -3.41
CA VAL A 90 17.86 -0.55 -4.13
C VAL A 90 18.53 -1.54 -5.08
N ALA A 91 18.39 -1.29 -6.38
CA ALA A 91 19.11 -1.97 -7.45
C ALA A 91 20.16 -1.05 -8.07
N ILE A 92 21.03 -1.60 -8.94
CA ILE A 92 22.13 -0.84 -9.54
C ILE A 92 21.61 0.30 -10.44
N GLY A 93 20.48 0.10 -11.12
CA GLY A 93 19.92 1.05 -12.09
C GLY A 93 18.71 1.85 -11.61
N ASP A 94 17.96 1.36 -10.62
CA ASP A 94 16.74 2.01 -10.13
C ASP A 94 16.46 1.61 -8.68
N THR A 95 15.71 2.46 -7.97
CA THR A 95 15.22 2.19 -6.62
C THR A 95 13.72 2.15 -6.66
N LEU A 96 13.14 1.01 -6.29
CA LEU A 96 11.70 0.93 -6.08
C LEU A 96 11.36 1.27 -4.63
N THR A 97 10.67 2.39 -4.46
CA THR A 97 10.08 2.78 -3.18
C THR A 97 8.67 2.17 -3.02
N LEU A 98 8.49 1.46 -1.92
CA LEU A 98 7.23 0.86 -1.49
C LEU A 98 6.75 1.54 -0.20
N GLU A 99 5.50 1.97 -0.18
CA GLU A 99 4.85 2.51 1.01
C GLU A 99 3.95 1.44 1.62
N VAL A 100 4.15 1.15 2.91
CA VAL A 100 3.43 0.08 3.60
C VAL A 100 2.34 0.68 4.47
N TYR A 101 1.12 0.17 4.34
CA TYR A 101 -0.03 0.58 5.14
C TYR A 101 -0.67 -0.63 5.81
N SER A 102 -1.09 -0.42 7.07
CA SER A 102 -1.96 -1.38 7.74
C SER A 102 -3.32 -1.44 7.06
N THR A 103 -3.99 -2.59 7.21
CA THR A 103 -5.38 -2.76 6.83
C THR A 103 -6.19 -3.22 8.04
N GLU A 104 -7.52 -3.11 7.98
CA GLU A 104 -8.42 -3.64 9.02
C GLU A 104 -8.27 -5.17 9.19
N GLN A 105 -7.76 -5.86 8.17
CA GLN A 105 -7.54 -7.30 8.20
C GLN A 105 -6.13 -7.61 8.73
N SER A 106 -6.07 -8.27 9.88
CA SER A 106 -4.82 -8.51 10.62
C SER A 106 -3.72 -9.25 9.85
N GLN A 107 -4.08 -10.02 8.83
CA GLN A 107 -3.14 -10.81 8.01
C GLN A 107 -2.65 -10.06 6.76
N LYS A 108 -3.16 -8.85 6.48
CA LYS A 108 -2.99 -8.16 5.21
C LYS A 108 -2.37 -6.78 5.38
N LEU A 109 -1.46 -6.46 4.48
CA LEU A 109 -0.90 -5.13 4.29
C LEU A 109 -1.27 -4.63 2.90
N GLU A 110 -1.46 -3.32 2.80
CA GLU A 110 -1.50 -2.63 1.53
C GLU A 110 -0.11 -2.08 1.23
N ILE A 111 0.37 -2.31 0.02
CA ILE A 111 1.63 -1.78 -0.49
C ILE A 111 1.31 -0.82 -1.62
N GLY A 112 1.74 0.42 -1.49
CA GLY A 112 1.66 1.44 -2.52
C GLY A 112 3.02 1.68 -3.19
N PHE A 113 3.01 2.00 -4.48
CA PHE A 113 4.22 2.37 -5.21
C PHE A 113 3.89 3.24 -6.42
N LEU A 114 4.88 3.98 -6.93
CA LEU A 114 4.78 4.73 -8.17
C LEU A 114 5.38 3.91 -9.33
N ASP A 115 4.75 3.95 -10.50
CA ASP A 115 5.36 3.41 -11.75
C ASP A 115 6.81 3.87 -11.90
N ALA A 116 7.69 3.07 -12.50
CA ALA A 116 9.07 3.47 -12.79
C ALA A 116 9.13 4.76 -13.63
N TYR A 117 10.19 5.54 -13.45
CA TYR A 117 10.41 6.74 -14.24
C TYR A 117 10.84 6.37 -15.68
N ASP A 118 10.17 6.94 -16.68
CA ASP A 118 10.52 6.73 -18.10
C ASP A 118 11.26 7.96 -18.64
N ILE A 119 12.58 7.82 -18.87
CA ILE A 119 13.42 8.90 -19.40
C ILE A 119 12.98 9.38 -20.80
N ASN A 120 12.30 8.52 -21.57
CA ASN A 120 11.78 8.88 -22.88
C ASN A 120 10.46 9.67 -22.79
N GLN A 121 9.83 9.69 -21.62
CA GLN A 121 8.58 10.39 -21.33
C GLN A 121 8.66 11.10 -19.97
N PRO A 122 9.56 12.08 -19.80
CA PRO A 122 9.82 12.72 -18.51
C PRO A 122 8.58 13.41 -17.91
N ASP A 123 7.68 13.89 -18.76
CA ASP A 123 6.45 14.59 -18.35
C ASP A 123 5.27 13.64 -18.07
N LYS A 124 5.44 12.33 -18.26
CA LYS A 124 4.38 11.36 -18.02
C LYS A 124 4.10 11.28 -16.52
N PHE A 125 2.84 11.55 -16.16
CA PHE A 125 2.37 11.36 -14.79
C PHE A 125 2.55 9.91 -14.35
N ARG A 126 3.36 9.69 -13.31
CA ARG A 126 3.58 8.37 -12.70
C ARG A 126 2.32 7.95 -11.94
N ARG A 127 1.79 6.78 -12.26
CA ARG A 127 0.59 6.29 -11.58
C ARG A 127 0.98 5.74 -10.22
N TYR A 128 0.15 6.04 -9.23
CA TYR A 128 0.24 5.40 -7.92
C TYR A 128 -0.59 4.12 -7.91
N ASN A 129 0.10 3.01 -7.79
CA ASN A 129 -0.42 1.65 -7.79
C ASN A 129 -0.43 1.08 -6.40
N ARG A 130 -1.29 0.08 -6.19
CA ARG A 130 -1.47 -0.57 -4.90
C ARG A 130 -1.71 -2.06 -5.06
N PHE A 131 -1.26 -2.85 -4.11
CA PHE A 131 -1.56 -4.27 -3.99
C PHE A 131 -1.60 -4.72 -2.54
N TYR A 132 -2.13 -5.92 -2.31
CA TYR A 132 -2.18 -6.55 -1.00
C TYR A 132 -1.19 -7.70 -0.90
N ILE A 133 -0.47 -7.73 0.23
CA ILE A 133 0.48 -8.79 0.57
C ILE A 133 0.27 -9.25 2.02
N ASN A 134 0.68 -10.47 2.32
CA ASN A 134 0.60 -11.04 3.66
C ASN A 134 1.49 -10.27 4.64
N LYS A 135 0.95 -9.96 5.82
CA LYS A 135 1.64 -9.22 6.88
C LYS A 135 2.93 -9.90 7.36
N ASN A 136 3.05 -11.21 7.18
CA ASN A 136 4.27 -11.95 7.52
C ASN A 136 5.51 -11.46 6.77
N VAL A 137 5.36 -10.90 5.56
CA VAL A 137 6.48 -10.30 4.82
C VAL A 137 7.10 -9.14 5.60
N LEU A 138 6.28 -8.31 6.24
CA LEU A 138 6.75 -7.21 7.08
C LEU A 138 7.45 -7.71 8.35
N ASN A 139 6.94 -8.80 8.93
CA ASN A 139 7.58 -9.43 10.09
C ASN A 139 8.99 -9.92 9.74
N LEU A 140 9.22 -10.46 8.53
CA LEU A 140 10.55 -10.85 8.08
C LEU A 140 11.49 -9.64 8.03
N ILE A 141 11.02 -8.52 7.47
CA ILE A 141 11.80 -7.28 7.34
C ILE A 141 12.18 -6.69 8.71
N ARG A 142 11.21 -6.61 9.64
CA ARG A 142 11.42 -6.09 10.99
C ARG A 142 12.34 -7.01 11.81
N ASN A 143 12.12 -8.33 11.78
CA ASN A 143 12.84 -9.31 12.60
C ASN A 143 14.24 -9.67 12.12
N ASN A 144 14.66 -9.19 10.95
CA ASN A 144 16.03 -9.35 10.45
C ASN A 144 17.12 -8.80 11.40
N ARG A 145 16.72 -8.09 12.47
CA ARG A 145 17.55 -7.54 13.55
C ARG A 145 18.31 -8.59 14.40
N LYS A 146 17.92 -9.87 14.42
CA LYS A 146 18.41 -10.85 15.42
C LYS A 146 19.50 -11.82 14.95
N ARG A 147 20.00 -11.72 13.72
CA ARG A 147 21.00 -12.67 13.18
C ARG A 147 22.42 -12.11 13.04
N GLY A 148 22.61 -10.81 13.28
CA GLY A 148 23.89 -10.13 13.11
C GLY A 148 24.47 -9.48 14.37
N GLU A 149 23.87 -9.73 15.54
CA GLU A 149 24.44 -9.42 16.88
C GLU A 149 24.87 -10.74 17.55
#